data_AF-A0A1D8G2X4-F1
#
_entry.id   AF-A0A1D8G2X4-F1
#
_cell.length_a   1.000
_cell.length_b   1.000
_cell.length_c   1.000
_cell.angle_alpha   90.00
_cell.angle_beta   90.00
_cell.angle_gamma   90.00
#
_symmetry.space_group_name_H-M   'P 1'
#
loop_
_entity.id
_entity.type
_entity.pdbx_description
1 polymer ?
#
loop_
_entity_poly.entity_id
_entity_poly.type
_entity_poly.pdbx_seq_one_letter_code
_entity_poly.pdbx_strand_id
1 'polypeptide(L)' 'MDDAVHLSPPGREPVPVEGCATCAELAARREVDRRAGDLSAVSDRNVHIRRHPHRGAAG' A
#
# COMPACT_ATOMS: atom_id res chain seq x y z
N MET A 1 11.56 19.02 -28.18
CA MET A 1 11.55 18.67 -26.76
C MET A 1 10.21 18.02 -26.53
N ASP A 2 10.20 16.71 -26.65
CA ASP A 2 9.01 15.87 -26.50
C ASP A 2 8.34 16.14 -25.15
N ASP A 3 7.02 16.25 -25.19
CA ASP A 3 6.17 16.48 -24.02
C ASP A 3 6.36 15.32 -23.02
N ALA A 4 6.81 15.63 -21.81
CA ALA A 4 7.12 14.61 -20.82
C ALA A 4 5.84 13.89 -20.40
N VAL A 5 5.90 12.56 -20.32
CA VAL A 5 4.76 11.76 -19.86
C VAL A 5 4.39 12.16 -18.42
N HIS A 6 3.22 12.76 -18.25
CA HIS A 6 2.68 13.12 -16.95
C HIS A 6 2.04 11.91 -16.27
N LEU A 7 2.69 11.40 -15.23
CA LEU A 7 2.14 10.39 -14.33
C LEU A 7 1.31 11.06 -13.24
N SER A 8 0.07 10.60 -13.05
CA SER A 8 -0.74 11.01 -11.90
C SER A 8 -0.08 10.59 -10.58
N PRO A 9 -0.21 11.38 -9.51
CA PRO A 9 0.34 11.02 -8.21
C PRO A 9 -0.28 9.69 -7.71
N PRO A 10 0.46 8.92 -6.90
CA PRO A 10 -0.07 7.69 -6.33
C PRO A 10 -1.33 8.00 -5.53
N GLY A 11 -2.36 7.16 -5.71
CA GLY A 11 -3.60 7.28 -4.94
C GLY A 11 -3.36 7.17 -3.43
N ARG A 12 -4.39 7.53 -2.65
CA ARG A 12 -4.35 7.53 -1.18
C ARG A 12 -3.80 6.21 -0.61
N GLU A 13 -3.15 6.32 0.53
CA GLU A 13 -2.66 5.17 1.28
C GLU A 13 -3.81 4.18 1.56
N PRO A 14 -3.68 2.88 1.21
CA PRO A 14 -4.73 1.91 1.39
C PRO A 14 -5.03 1.65 2.87
N VAL A 15 -6.31 1.40 3.14
CA VAL A 15 -6.83 1.01 4.46
C VAL A 15 -6.74 -0.51 4.56
N PRO A 16 -6.13 -1.07 5.61
CA PRO A 16 -6.13 -2.52 5.85
C PRO A 16 -7.56 -3.01 6.12
N VAL A 17 -7.92 -4.18 5.57
CA VAL A 17 -9.24 -4.77 5.81
C VAL A 17 -9.35 -5.27 7.26
N GLU A 18 -10.41 -4.85 7.95
CA GLU A 18 -10.70 -5.27 9.31
C GLU A 18 -10.88 -6.79 9.40
N GLY A 19 -10.33 -7.39 10.46
CA GLY A 19 -10.38 -8.86 10.66
C GLY A 19 -9.39 -9.66 9.80
N CYS A 20 -8.64 -9.04 8.87
CA CYS A 20 -7.58 -9.73 8.15
C CYS A 20 -6.23 -9.57 8.85
N ALA A 21 -5.70 -10.69 9.37
CA ALA A 21 -4.40 -10.73 10.03
C ALA A 21 -3.25 -10.24 9.12
N THR A 22 -3.26 -10.60 7.83
CA THR A 22 -2.23 -10.17 6.87
C THR A 22 -2.26 -8.66 6.64
N CYS A 23 -3.44 -8.06 6.46
CA CYS A 23 -3.54 -6.61 6.32
C CYS A 23 -3.12 -5.87 7.59
N ALA A 24 -3.47 -6.38 8.76
CA ALA A 24 -3.05 -5.82 10.04
C ALA A 24 -1.52 -5.86 10.20
N GLU A 25 -0.87 -6.97 9.85
CA GLU A 25 0.58 -7.08 9.91
C GLU A 25 1.26 -6.11 8.92
N LEU A 26 0.78 -6.05 7.67
CA LEU A 26 1.30 -5.13 6.67
C LEU A 26 1.17 -3.67 7.12
N ALA A 27 0.06 -3.30 7.74
CA ALA A 27 -0.15 -1.96 8.29
C ALA A 27 0.81 -1.66 9.45
N ALA A 28 0.99 -2.59 10.39
CA ALA A 28 1.94 -2.43 11.49
C ALA A 28 3.38 -2.29 10.98
N ARG A 29 3.79 -3.14 10.03
CA ARG A 29 5.12 -3.05 9.41
C ARG A 29 5.30 -1.74 8.64
N ARG A 30 4.24 -1.22 8.02
CA ARG A 30 4.28 0.07 7.31
C ARG A 30 4.58 1.23 8.25
N GLU A 31 4.03 1.20 9.46
CA GLU A 31 4.35 2.22 10.46
C GLU A 31 5.78 2.13 10.96
N VAL A 32 6.32 0.91 11.14
CA VAL A 32 7.73 0.71 11.52
C VAL A 32 8.65 1.31 10.46
N ASP A 33 8.40 1.00 9.20
CA ASP A 33 9.20 1.51 8.08
C ASP A 33 9.10 3.02 7.90
N ARG A 34 7.91 3.57 8.10
CA ARG A 34 7.71 5.02 8.10
C ARG A 34 8.56 5.69 9.19
N ARG A 35 8.61 5.10 10.39
CA ARG A 35 9.46 5.59 11.49
C ARG A 35 10.94 5.43 11.18
N ALA A 36 11.33 4.39 10.43
CA ALA A 36 12.70 4.18 9.96
C ALA A 36 13.09 5.08 8.76
N GLY A 37 12.12 5.73 8.11
CA GLY A 37 12.34 6.55 6.92
C GLY A 37 12.43 5.75 5.60
N ASP A 38 12.12 4.45 5.63
CA ASP A 38 12.13 3.60 4.44
C ASP A 38 10.83 3.74 3.64
N LEU A 39 10.75 4.82 2.85
CA LEU A 39 9.56 5.13 2.05
C LEU A 39 9.34 4.15 0.89
N SER A 40 10.38 3.48 0.40
CA SER A 40 10.25 2.43 -0.61
C SER A 40 9.46 1.27 -0.02
N ALA A 41 9.85 0.83 1.17
CA ALA A 41 9.25 -0.29 1.82
C ALA A 41 7.83 0.03 2.36
N VAL A 42 7.55 1.29 2.73
CA VAL A 42 6.17 1.80 2.95
C VAL A 42 5.31 1.65 1.68
N SER A 43 5.84 2.03 0.52
CA SER A 43 5.14 1.92 -0.76
C SER A 43 4.84 0.45 -1.11
N ASP A 44 5.79 -0.45 -0.91
CA ASP A 44 5.60 -1.88 -1.17
C ASP A 44 4.50 -2.47 -0.30
N ARG A 45 4.47 -2.12 0.99
CA ARG A 45 3.40 -2.55 1.92
C ARG A 45 2.03 -2.02 1.47
N ASN A 46 1.98 -0.80 0.96
CA ASN A 46 0.75 -0.25 0.37
C ASN A 46 0.31 -1.06 -0.87
N VAL A 47 1.24 -1.45 -1.74
CA VAL A 47 0.92 -2.33 -2.88
C VAL A 47 0.41 -3.70 -2.40
N HIS A 48 1.03 -4.28 -1.38
CA HIS A 48 0.60 -5.56 -0.81
C HIS A 48 -0.80 -5.49 -0.21
N ILE A 49 -1.14 -4.45 0.56
CA ILE A 49 -2.49 -4.27 1.11
C ILE A 49 -3.52 -4.16 -0.02
N ARG A 50 -3.24 -3.39 -1.08
CA ARG A 50 -4.16 -3.22 -2.23
C ARG A 50 -4.40 -4.51 -3.01
N ARG A 51 -3.37 -5.36 -3.12
CA ARG A 51 -3.41 -6.58 -3.93
C ARG A 51 -3.77 -7.82 -3.11
N HIS A 52 -3.88 -7.70 -1.78
CA HIS A 52 -4.15 -8.87 -0.95
C HIS A 52 -5.57 -9.38 -1.21
N PRO A 53 -5.72 -10.64 -1.68
CA PRO A 53 -7.04 -11.18 -1.98
C PRO A 53 -7.76 -11.51 -0.68
N HIS A 54 -8.88 -10.82 -0.44
CA HIS A 54 -9.86 -11.24 0.56
C HIS A 54 -10.89 -12.13 -0.14
N ARG A 55 -11.13 -13.33 0.37
CA ARG A 55 -12.27 -14.17 -0.09
C ARG A 55 -13.56 -13.35 0.14
N GLY A 56 -14.00 -12.63 -0.89
CA GLY A 56 -15.14 -11.71 -0.83
C GLY A 56 -14.97 -10.38 -1.57
N ALA A 57 -13.77 -10.01 -2.05
CA ALA A 57 -13.59 -8.87 -2.96
C ALA A 57 -13.50 -9.36 -4.42
N ALA A 58 -14.59 -9.96 -4.90
CA ALA A 58 -14.87 -10.08 -6.33
C ALA A 58 -16.08 -9.19 -6.59
N GLY A 59 -15.87 -8.09 -7.32
CA GLY A 59 -16.87 -7.09 -7.66
C GLY A 59 -16.19 -5.87 -8.24
#